data_AF-A0A939YN69-F1
#
_entry.id   AF-A0A939YN69-F1
#
_cell.length_a   1.000
_cell.length_b   1.000
_cell.length_c   1.000
_cell.angle_alpha   90.00
_cell.angle_beta   90.00
_cell.angle_gamma   90.00
#
_symmetry.space_group_name_H-M   'P 1'
#
loop_
_entity.id
_entity.type
_entity.pdbx_description
1 polymer ?
#
loop_
_entity_poly.entity_id
_entity_poly.type
_entity_poly.pdbx_seq_one_letter_code
_entity_poly.pdbx_strand_id
1 'polypeptide(L)'
;MNTFKRYLSVLMIIGAVIFAVGFVLLAIDKTYFKWQMIIALLAAVCIYVLPMSLFLSSRASTVEVRINKPKDELINRIDDISFNKCNRKNKKEAGKETIYSAADKFSAWLTNPVKVSDHDEYVIVEVPKAYKKYYSNLA
;
A
#
# COMPACT_ATOMS: atom_id res chain seq x y z
N MET A 1 1.34 9.82 8.60
CA MET A 1 0.81 10.36 7.33
C MET A 1 -0.27 9.43 6.80
N ASN A 2 -1.47 9.93 6.48
CA ASN A 2 -2.58 9.10 5.97
C ASN A 2 -2.13 8.28 4.74
N THR A 3 -2.58 7.03 4.64
CA THR A 3 -2.23 6.11 3.54
C THR A 3 -2.51 6.73 2.17
N PHE A 4 -3.61 7.47 2.03
CA PHE A 4 -3.92 8.23 0.81
C PHE A 4 -2.85 9.24 0.44
N LYS A 5 -2.38 10.05 1.41
CA LYS A 5 -1.35 11.06 1.17
C LYS A 5 -0.04 10.44 0.70
N ARG A 6 0.33 9.25 1.20
CA ARG A 6 1.53 8.50 0.77
C ARG A 6 1.46 8.15 -0.72
N TYR A 7 0.36 7.53 -1.15
CA TYR A 7 0.16 7.16 -2.55
C TYR A 7 0.01 8.39 -3.46
N LEU A 8 -0.71 9.42 -3.01
CA LEU A 8 -0.85 10.67 -3.75
C LEU A 8 0.50 11.33 -4.00
N SER A 9 1.37 11.42 -2.99
CA SER A 9 2.71 12.02 -3.16
C SER A 9 3.56 11.26 -4.19
N VAL A 10 3.59 9.93 -4.12
CA VAL A 10 4.36 9.11 -5.08
C VAL A 10 3.81 9.24 -6.49
N LEU A 11 2.49 9.17 -6.65
CA LEU A 11 1.84 9.27 -7.97
C LEU A 11 1.94 10.68 -8.55
N MET A 12 1.90 11.73 -7.73
CA MET A 12 2.16 13.11 -8.17
C MET A 12 3.61 13.29 -8.67
N ILE A 13 4.60 12.69 -7.99
CA ILE A 13 5.99 12.73 -8.47
C ILE A 13 6.12 12.04 -9.82
N ILE A 14 5.54 10.85 -9.97
CA ILE A 14 5.53 10.12 -11.26
C ILE A 14 4.80 10.95 -12.33
N GLY A 15 3.64 11.52 -12.00
CA GLY A 15 2.87 12.38 -12.87
C GLY A 15 3.64 13.63 -13.32
N ALA A 16 4.40 14.25 -12.43
CA ALA A 16 5.25 15.40 -12.74
C ALA A 16 6.38 15.03 -13.71
N VAL A 17 7.00 13.86 -13.55
CA VAL A 17 8.02 13.36 -14.49
C VAL A 17 7.40 13.10 -15.87
N ILE A 18 6.24 12.44 -15.93
CA ILE A 18 5.53 12.20 -17.20
C ILE A 18 5.15 13.53 -17.86
N PHE A 19 4.66 14.48 -17.08
CA PHE A 19 4.32 15.81 -17.58
C PHE A 19 5.55 16.52 -18.14
N ALA A 20 6.69 16.49 -17.45
CA ALA A 20 7.93 17.13 -17.91
C ALA A 20 8.40 16.52 -19.24
N VAL A 21 8.39 15.19 -19.36
CA VAL A 21 8.76 14.50 -20.61
C VAL A 21 7.79 14.86 -21.74
N GLY A 22 6.48 14.78 -21.49
CA GLY A 22 5.45 15.13 -22.48
C GLY A 22 5.53 16.59 -22.91
N PHE A 23 5.82 17.50 -21.98
CA PHE A 23 6.01 18.92 -22.27
C PHE A 23 7.21 19.16 -23.19
N VAL A 24 8.35 18.51 -22.92
CA VAL A 24 9.54 18.61 -23.79
C VAL A 24 9.24 18.10 -25.19
N LEU A 25 8.53 16.97 -25.32
CA LEU A 25 8.14 16.42 -26.62
C LEU A 25 7.23 17.38 -27.39
N LEU A 26 6.24 17.98 -26.73
CA LEU A 26 5.37 18.99 -27.34
C LEU A 26 6.13 20.26 -27.72
N ALA A 27 7.14 20.68 -26.94
CA ALA A 27 7.93 21.88 -27.24
C ALA A 27 8.85 21.68 -28.46
N ILE A 28 9.35 20.46 -28.68
CA ILE A 28 10.10 20.10 -29.89
C ILE A 28 9.17 20.12 -31.11
N ASP A 29 7.96 19.57 -30.97
CA ASP A 29 6.97 19.55 -32.04
C ASP A 29 6.13 20.84 -32.05
N LYS A 30 6.73 21.91 -32.60
CA LYS A 30 6.14 23.25 -32.70
C LYS A 30 4.75 23.28 -33.35
N THR A 31 4.39 22.27 -34.13
CA THR A 31 3.09 22.10 -34.78
C THR A 31 1.96 21.84 -33.77
N TYR A 32 2.27 21.08 -32.73
CA TYR A 32 1.33 20.64 -31.70
C TYR A 32 1.49 21.37 -30.37
N PHE A 33 2.44 22.31 -30.27
CA PHE A 33 2.62 23.19 -29.11
C PHE A 33 1.48 24.20 -28.99
N LYS A 34 0.29 23.72 -28.63
CA LYS A 34 -0.90 24.50 -28.33
C LYS A 34 -1.22 24.38 -26.85
N TRP A 35 -1.69 25.47 -26.25
CA TRP A 35 -2.08 25.50 -24.83
C TRP A 35 -3.10 24.40 -24.48
N GLN A 36 -3.99 24.07 -25.42
CA GLN A 36 -4.97 22.99 -25.30
C GLN A 36 -4.31 21.62 -25.05
N MET A 37 -3.17 21.34 -25.70
CA MET A 37 -2.45 20.07 -25.50
C MET A 37 -1.77 20.01 -24.13
N ILE A 38 -1.27 21.15 -23.63
CA ILE A 38 -0.69 21.24 -22.29
C ILE A 38 -1.76 21.01 -21.23
N ILE A 39 -2.93 21.63 -21.37
CA ILE A 39 -4.08 21.39 -20.48
C ILE A 39 -4.52 19.92 -20.56
N ALA A 40 -4.61 19.34 -21.77
CA ALA A 40 -5.00 17.94 -21.95
C ALA A 40 -4.00 16.98 -21.28
N LEU A 41 -2.70 17.24 -21.39
CA LEU A 41 -1.65 16.46 -20.72
C LEU A 41 -1.78 16.56 -19.20
N LEU A 42 -1.96 17.77 -18.66
CA LEU A 42 -2.16 17.98 -17.22
C LEU A 42 -3.43 17.27 -16.72
N ALA A 43 -4.54 17.40 -17.47
CA ALA A 43 -5.80 16.76 -17.14
C ALA A 43 -5.66 15.23 -17.14
N ALA A 44 -4.97 14.65 -18.13
CA ALA A 44 -4.71 13.22 -18.20
C ALA A 44 -3.92 12.72 -16.99
N VAL A 45 -2.90 13.47 -16.56
CA VAL A 45 -2.14 13.16 -15.34
C VAL A 45 -3.05 13.22 -14.11
N CYS A 46 -3.86 14.27 -13.93
CA CYS A 46 -4.77 14.38 -12.80
C CYS A 46 -5.82 13.27 -12.77
N ILE A 47 -6.41 12.95 -13.92
CA ILE A 47 -7.39 11.88 -14.10
C ILE A 47 -6.78 10.51 -13.81
N TYR A 48 -5.48 10.32 -13.99
CA TYR A 48 -4.80 9.09 -13.60
C TYR A 48 -4.45 9.08 -12.10
N VAL A 49 -3.79 10.13 -11.61
CA VAL A 49 -3.21 10.20 -10.27
C VAL A 49 -4.28 10.09 -9.18
N LEU A 50 -5.38 10.82 -9.30
CA LEU A 50 -6.41 10.88 -8.25
C LEU A 50 -7.13 9.54 -8.02
N PRO A 51 -7.76 8.91 -9.03
CA PRO A 51 -8.45 7.64 -8.81
C PRO A 51 -7.47 6.52 -8.46
N MET A 52 -6.26 6.51 -9.02
CA MET A 52 -5.27 5.49 -8.67
C MET A 52 -4.79 5.63 -7.23
N SER A 53 -4.61 6.87 -6.74
CA SER A 53 -4.28 7.13 -5.33
C SER A 53 -5.37 6.64 -4.39
N LEU A 54 -6.64 6.88 -4.74
CA LEU A 54 -7.80 6.40 -3.97
C LEU A 54 -7.87 4.87 -3.95
N PHE A 55 -7.71 4.23 -5.12
CA PHE A 55 -7.74 2.78 -5.27
C PHE A 55 -6.66 2.11 -4.42
N LEU A 56 -5.41 2.55 -4.57
CA LEU A 56 -4.28 1.99 -3.81
C LEU A 56 -4.42 2.23 -2.31
N SER A 57 -4.86 3.43 -1.91
CA SER A 57 -5.11 3.75 -0.51
C SER A 57 -6.19 2.85 0.11
N SER A 58 -7.27 2.57 -0.63
CA SER A 58 -8.35 1.69 -0.19
C SER A 58 -7.89 0.24 -0.02
N ARG A 59 -6.97 -0.23 -0.86
CA ARG A 59 -6.38 -1.57 -0.71
C ARG A 59 -5.38 -1.65 0.43
N ALA A 60 -4.68 -0.56 0.72
CA ALA A 60 -3.68 -0.47 1.78
C ALA A 60 -4.27 -0.07 3.15
N SER A 61 -5.55 0.31 3.24
CA SER A 61 -6.21 0.61 4.51
C SER A 61 -6.17 -0.60 5.42
N THR A 62 -5.90 -0.38 6.70
CA THR A 62 -5.85 -1.45 7.69
C THR A 62 -7.26 -1.93 8.04
N VAL A 63 -7.42 -3.24 8.15
CA VAL A 63 -8.63 -3.92 8.61
C VAL A 63 -8.24 -4.95 9.66
N GLU A 64 -9.10 -5.15 10.64
CA GLU A 64 -8.90 -6.15 11.68
C GLU A 64 -9.54 -7.48 11.29
N VAL A 65 -8.83 -8.56 11.62
CA VAL A 65 -9.32 -9.94 11.55
C VAL A 65 -9.11 -10.56 12.93
N ARG A 66 -10.21 -10.93 13.58
CA ARG A 66 -10.18 -11.65 14.85
C ARG A 66 -10.14 -13.16 14.57
N ILE A 67 -9.24 -13.86 15.23
CA ILE A 67 -9.07 -15.31 15.10
C ILE A 67 -9.20 -15.97 16.47
N ASN A 68 -10.16 -16.89 16.59
CA ASN A 68 -10.43 -17.63 17.83
C ASN A 68 -9.89 -19.07 17.69
N LYS A 69 -8.58 -19.25 17.82
CA LYS A 69 -7.91 -20.56 17.70
C LYS A 69 -6.77 -20.73 18.71
N PRO A 70 -6.44 -21.98 19.09
CA PRO A 70 -5.33 -22.28 20.00
C PRO A 70 -3.98 -21.79 19.46
N LYS A 71 -3.13 -21.26 20.36
CA LYS A 71 -1.98 -20.40 20.04
C LYS A 71 -0.86 -21.07 19.22
N ASP A 72 -0.53 -22.32 19.51
CA ASP A 72 0.73 -22.92 19.05
C ASP A 72 0.78 -23.19 17.54
N GLU A 73 -0.34 -23.58 16.92
CA GLU A 73 -0.43 -23.70 15.45
C GLU A 73 -0.75 -22.37 14.75
N LEU A 74 -1.36 -21.43 15.47
CA LEU A 74 -1.86 -20.20 14.88
C LEU A 74 -0.72 -19.22 14.54
N ILE A 75 0.26 -19.08 15.44
CA ILE A 75 1.40 -18.16 15.25
C ILE A 75 2.24 -18.60 14.05
N ASN A 76 2.54 -19.89 13.91
CA ASN A 76 3.30 -20.43 12.79
C ASN A 76 2.60 -20.19 11.44
N ARG A 77 1.27 -20.32 11.39
CA ARG A 77 0.49 -20.02 10.18
C ARG A 77 0.46 -18.52 9.87
N ILE A 78 0.40 -17.66 10.88
CA ILE A 78 0.45 -16.21 10.72
C ILE A 78 1.83 -15.77 10.20
N ASP A 79 2.91 -16.35 10.73
CA ASP A 79 4.28 -16.15 10.24
C ASP A 79 4.35 -16.55 8.75
N ASP A 80 3.92 -17.76 8.39
CA ASP A 80 3.94 -18.24 7.00
C ASP A 80 3.17 -17.32 6.05
N ILE A 81 1.95 -16.92 6.40
CA ILE A 81 1.15 -16.01 5.57
C ILE A 81 1.82 -14.64 5.46
N SER A 82 2.38 -14.12 6.55
CA SER A 82 3.05 -12.81 6.59
C SER A 82 4.28 -12.80 5.69
N PHE A 83 5.15 -13.80 5.81
CA PHE A 83 6.38 -13.90 5.04
C PHE A 83 6.13 -14.30 3.58
N ASN A 84 5.39 -15.38 3.34
CA ASN A 84 5.29 -16.00 2.02
C ASN A 84 4.17 -15.42 1.16
N LYS A 85 2.99 -15.11 1.73
CA LYS A 85 1.86 -14.57 0.95
C LYS A 85 1.82 -13.05 0.91
N CYS A 86 2.27 -12.39 1.98
CA CYS A 86 2.26 -10.93 2.09
C CYS A 86 3.64 -10.28 1.84
N ASN A 87 4.70 -11.09 1.65
CA ASN A 87 6.07 -10.65 1.40
C ASN A 87 6.60 -9.67 2.47
N ARG A 88 6.22 -9.90 3.74
CA ARG A 88 6.67 -9.10 4.89
C ARG A 88 7.94 -9.69 5.48
N LYS A 89 9.10 -9.33 4.92
CA LYS A 89 10.40 -9.95 5.28
C LYS A 89 10.98 -9.52 6.62
N ASN A 90 10.43 -8.49 7.26
CA ASN A 90 10.92 -7.98 8.54
C ASN A 90 9.88 -8.27 9.63
N LYS A 91 10.29 -8.95 10.70
CA LYS A 91 9.50 -9.18 11.92
C LYS A 91 10.13 -8.42 13.08
N LYS A 92 9.30 -7.73 13.85
CA LYS A 92 9.71 -7.04 15.07
C LYS A 92 8.68 -7.31 16.17
N GLU A 93 9.15 -7.71 17.33
CA GLU A 93 8.33 -7.85 18.52
C GLU A 93 8.37 -6.55 19.33
N ALA A 94 7.19 -6.12 19.78
CA ALA A 94 6.99 -4.90 20.56
C ALA A 94 6.00 -5.22 21.69
N GLY A 95 6.51 -5.74 22.80
CA GLY A 95 5.67 -6.19 23.92
C GLY A 95 4.80 -7.38 23.52
N LYS A 96 3.48 -7.24 23.63
CA LYS A 96 2.49 -8.27 23.21
C LYS A 96 2.12 -8.20 21.71
N GLU A 97 2.76 -7.31 20.95
CA GLU A 97 2.51 -7.16 19.53
C GLU A 97 3.67 -7.69 18.69
N THR A 98 3.34 -8.41 17.62
CA THR A 98 4.29 -8.77 16.56
C THR A 98 3.97 -7.98 15.30
N ILE A 99 4.95 -7.27 14.77
CA ILE A 99 4.81 -6.39 13.61
C ILE A 99 5.62 -6.96 12.44
N TYR A 100 4.93 -7.21 11.33
CA TYR A 100 5.53 -7.65 10.07
C TYR A 100 5.49 -6.52 9.04
N SER A 101 6.65 -6.20 8.48
CA SER A 101 6.85 -5.08 7.56
C SER A 101 7.62 -5.50 6.30
N ALA A 102 7.56 -4.66 5.26
CA ALA A 102 8.36 -4.87 4.05
C ALA A 102 9.87 -4.77 4.35
N ALA A 103 10.68 -5.38 3.48
CA ALA A 103 12.14 -5.40 3.62
C ALA A 103 12.75 -3.99 3.50
N ASP A 104 12.34 -3.25 2.47
CA ASP A 104 12.87 -1.94 2.13
C ASP A 104 12.11 -0.81 2.80
N LYS A 105 12.84 0.25 3.18
CA LYS A 105 12.29 1.41 3.89
C LYS A 105 11.17 2.10 3.11
N PHE A 106 11.29 2.16 1.78
CA PHE A 106 10.29 2.81 0.94
C PHE A 106 8.97 2.04 0.91
N SER A 107 9.00 0.73 0.65
CA SER A 107 7.80 -0.10 0.67
C SER A 107 7.21 -0.24 2.08
N ALA A 108 8.05 -0.25 3.12
CA ALA A 108 7.60 -0.22 4.51
C ALA A 108 6.92 1.11 4.87
N TRP A 109 7.38 2.21 4.30
CA TRP A 109 6.72 3.51 4.42
C TRP A 109 5.42 3.56 3.61
N LEU A 110 5.40 3.02 2.40
CA LEU A 110 4.26 3.08 1.47
C LEU A 110 3.11 2.17 1.92
N THR A 111 3.43 0.99 2.42
CA THR A 111 2.44 -0.03 2.79
C THR A 111 2.28 -0.14 4.30
N ASN A 112 1.04 -0.29 4.78
CA ASN A 112 0.81 -0.51 6.21
C ASN A 112 1.35 -1.89 6.64
N PRO A 113 1.95 -2.00 7.84
CA PRO A 113 2.43 -3.27 8.35
C PRO A 113 1.27 -4.22 8.66
N VAL A 114 1.59 -5.50 8.82
CA VAL A 114 0.71 -6.45 9.49
C VAL A 114 1.06 -6.42 10.97
N LYS A 115 0.08 -6.25 11.84
CA LYS A 115 0.30 -6.36 13.29
C LYS A 115 -0.54 -7.48 13.87
N VAL A 116 0.03 -8.17 14.83
CA VAL A 116 -0.60 -9.29 15.52
C VAL A 116 -0.55 -8.96 17.00
N SER A 117 -1.72 -8.82 17.61
CA SER A 117 -1.86 -8.56 19.04
C SER A 117 -2.42 -9.82 19.70
N ASP A 118 -1.64 -10.38 20.61
CA ASP A 118 -2.01 -11.61 21.30
C ASP A 118 -2.84 -11.31 22.56
N HIS A 119 -4.03 -11.88 22.64
CA HIS A 119 -4.91 -11.83 23.81
C HIS A 119 -5.09 -13.25 24.38
N ASP A 120 -5.62 -13.35 25.59
CA ASP A 120 -5.67 -14.63 26.32
C ASP A 120 -6.56 -15.68 25.62
N GLU A 121 -7.63 -15.25 24.96
CA GLU A 121 -8.61 -16.14 24.31
C GLU A 121 -8.68 -16.00 22.78
N TYR A 122 -8.03 -14.98 22.20
CA TYR A 122 -8.10 -14.68 20.77
C TYR A 122 -6.88 -13.91 20.28
N VAL A 123 -6.67 -13.91 18.98
CA VAL A 123 -5.63 -13.11 18.32
C VAL A 123 -6.28 -12.08 17.41
N ILE A 124 -5.84 -10.83 17.50
CA ILE A 124 -6.23 -9.78 16.54
C ILE A 124 -5.10 -9.61 15.54
N VAL A 125 -5.42 -9.74 14.25
CA VAL A 125 -4.50 -9.44 13.16
C VAL A 125 -4.97 -8.21 12.41
N GLU A 126 -4.25 -7.10 12.56
CA GLU A 126 -4.41 -5.90 11.75
C GLU A 126 -3.64 -6.07 10.44
N VAL A 127 -4.34 -6.04 9.31
CA VAL A 127 -3.73 -6.24 7.98
C VAL A 127 -4.20 -5.21 6.98
N PRO A 128 -3.39 -4.88 5.96
CA PRO A 128 -3.91 -4.21 4.77
C PRO A 128 -5.10 -4.97 4.17
N LYS A 129 -6.15 -4.24 3.78
CA LYS A 129 -7.40 -4.79 3.22
C LYS A 129 -7.15 -5.78 2.07
N ALA A 130 -6.12 -5.53 1.25
CA ALA A 130 -5.69 -6.44 0.19
C ALA A 130 -5.31 -7.85 0.67
N TYR A 131 -4.83 -7.98 1.90
CA TYR A 131 -4.37 -9.23 2.49
C TYR A 131 -5.41 -9.90 3.38
N LYS A 132 -6.53 -9.22 3.69
CA LYS A 132 -7.62 -9.76 4.53
C LYS A 132 -7.99 -11.20 4.19
N LYS A 133 -8.12 -11.50 2.90
CA LYS A 133 -8.51 -12.84 2.39
C LYS A 133 -7.62 -13.98 2.89
N TYR A 134 -6.35 -13.72 3.17
CA TYR A 134 -5.42 -14.77 3.62
C TYR A 134 -5.64 -15.11 5.09
N TYR A 135 -6.00 -14.12 5.91
CA TYR A 135 -6.21 -14.28 7.35
C TYR A 135 -7.65 -14.65 7.70
N SER A 136 -8.63 -14.26 6.87
CA SER A 136 -10.03 -14.68 7.07
C SER A 136 -10.24 -16.19 6.96
N ASN A 137 -9.33 -16.93 6.31
CA ASN A 137 -9.37 -18.39 6.30
C ASN A 137 -8.87 -19.02 7.62
N LEU A 138 -8.22 -18.22 8.46
CA LEU A 138 -7.74 -18.64 9.77
C LEU A 138 -8.73 -18.31 10.89
N ALA A 139 -9.52 -17.25 10.73
CA ALA A 139 -10.64 -16.90 11.62
C ALA A 139 -11.63 -18.07 11.74
#